data_AF-A0A5U7LHH6-F1
#
_entry.id   AF-A0A5U7LHH6-F1
#
_cell.length_a   1.000
_cell.length_b   1.000
_cell.length_c   1.000
_cell.angle_alpha   90.00
_cell.angle_beta   90.00
_cell.angle_gamma   90.00
#
_symmetry.space_group_name_H-M   'P 1'
#
loop_
_entity.id
_entity.type
_entity.pdbx_description
1 polymer ?
#
loop_
_entity_poly.entity_id
_entity_poly.type
_entity_poly.pdbx_seq_one_letter_code
_entity_poly.pdbx_strand_id
1 'polypeptide(L)'
;QYQHTANLIATDKIQAGVILLESAARMLNLSNSSKLGAYQKLQKVAGLPDLMPSYAIDAPAGAPEGSSRPTLALSALLKQHGIRMTANQAYQQLAKLGVVEHRERYSRSAINGIKKFWSLTAKGCMFGKNITSPANPRETQPHFFESKFPELLKLLDTVH
;
A
#
# COMPACT_ATOMS: atom_id res chain seq x y z
N GLN A 1 14.21 12.87 42.24
CA GLN A 1 13.05 13.51 41.58
C GLN A 1 13.23 13.61 40.06
N TYR A 2 14.35 14.12 39.54
CA TYR A 2 14.65 14.21 38.09
C TYR A 2 14.64 12.86 37.32
N GLN A 3 15.22 11.81 37.92
CA GLN A 3 15.22 10.46 37.32
C GLN A 3 13.80 9.87 37.18
N HIS A 4 12.93 10.18 38.15
CA HIS A 4 11.56 9.67 38.20
C HIS A 4 10.69 10.35 37.15
N THR A 5 10.79 11.67 37.00
CA THR A 5 10.08 12.43 35.95
C THR A 5 10.56 12.04 34.55
N ALA A 6 11.87 11.82 34.35
CA ALA A 6 12.40 11.34 33.08
C ALA A 6 11.85 9.95 32.69
N ASN A 7 11.73 9.04 33.65
CA ASN A 7 11.15 7.71 33.43
C ASN A 7 9.65 7.75 33.11
N LEU A 8 8.90 8.65 33.76
CA LEU A 8 7.48 8.87 33.45
C LEU A 8 7.30 9.41 32.02
N ILE A 9 8.09 10.42 31.63
CA ILE A 9 8.07 10.98 30.26
C ILE A 9 8.42 9.91 29.22
N ALA A 10 9.36 9.02 29.52
CA ALA A 10 9.71 7.90 28.64
C ALA A 10 8.53 6.92 28.49
N THR A 11 7.87 6.59 29.60
CA THR A 11 6.70 5.70 29.64
C THR A 11 5.54 6.28 28.83
N ASP A 12 5.23 7.56 29.01
CA ASP A 12 4.15 8.25 28.31
C ASP A 12 4.40 8.27 26.80
N LYS A 13 5.65 8.52 26.37
CA LYS A 13 6.03 8.51 24.96
C LYS A 13 5.87 7.12 24.33
N ILE A 14 6.25 6.06 25.05
CA ILE A 14 6.09 4.69 24.58
C ILE A 14 4.60 4.36 24.44
N GLN A 15 3.79 4.68 25.44
CA GLN A 15 2.33 4.49 25.40
C GLN A 15 1.68 5.26 24.24
N ALA A 16 2.03 6.53 24.06
CA ALA A 16 1.56 7.33 22.92
C ALA A 16 1.98 6.71 21.58
N GLY A 17 3.19 6.14 21.50
CA GLY A 17 3.69 5.42 20.32
C GLY A 17 2.88 4.16 20.00
N VAL A 18 2.52 3.36 21.02
CA VAL A 18 1.65 2.18 20.87
C VAL A 18 0.29 2.59 20.33
N ILE A 19 -0.35 3.58 20.97
CA ILE A 19 -1.68 4.07 20.58
C ILE A 19 -1.67 4.60 19.14
N LEU A 20 -0.65 5.40 18.78
CA LEU A 20 -0.50 5.92 17.42
C LEU A 20 -0.34 4.78 16.40
N LEU A 21 0.49 3.79 16.71
CA LEU A 21 0.72 2.65 15.83
C LEU A 21 -0.55 1.83 15.62
N GLU A 22 -1.26 1.48 16.69
CA GLU A 22 -2.51 0.71 16.60
C GLU A 22 -3.61 1.47 15.84
N SER A 23 -3.72 2.77 16.11
CA SER A 23 -4.67 3.66 15.42
C SER A 23 -4.34 3.77 13.93
N ALA A 24 -3.08 4.06 13.58
CA ALA A 24 -2.63 4.13 12.20
C ALA A 24 -2.76 2.78 11.48
N ALA A 25 -2.45 1.68 12.15
CA ALA A 25 -2.58 0.32 11.61
C ALA A 25 -4.01 0.00 11.18
N ARG A 26 -5.00 0.45 11.96
CA ARG A 26 -6.42 0.30 11.66
C ARG A 26 -6.91 1.31 10.62
N MET A 27 -6.65 2.59 10.84
CA MET A 27 -7.16 3.68 9.98
C MET A 27 -6.59 3.64 8.57
N LEU A 28 -5.31 3.29 8.43
CA LEU A 28 -4.60 3.25 7.15
C LEU A 28 -4.56 1.85 6.54
N ASN A 29 -5.19 0.87 7.22
CA ASN A 29 -5.15 -0.55 6.85
C ASN A 29 -3.71 -1.01 6.53
N LEU A 30 -2.78 -0.74 7.46
CA LEU A 30 -1.38 -1.06 7.26
C LEU A 30 -1.19 -2.55 6.99
N SER A 31 -0.24 -2.85 6.11
CA SER A 31 0.21 -4.20 5.89
C SER A 31 0.80 -4.84 7.14
N ASN A 32 0.81 -6.17 7.24
CA ASN A 32 1.46 -6.84 8.37
C ASN A 32 2.97 -6.52 8.43
N SER A 33 3.64 -6.28 7.30
CA SER A 33 5.04 -5.85 7.19
C SER A 33 5.25 -4.44 7.69
N SER A 34 4.32 -3.52 7.40
CA SER A 34 4.37 -2.16 7.92
C SER A 34 4.12 -2.13 9.42
N LYS A 35 3.16 -2.93 9.91
CA LYS A 35 2.93 -3.14 11.34
C LYS A 35 4.18 -3.71 12.01
N LEU A 36 4.75 -4.77 11.45
CA LEU A 36 5.95 -5.43 11.97
C LEU A 36 7.14 -4.47 12.04
N GLY A 37 7.45 -3.77 10.96
CA GLY A 37 8.54 -2.81 10.93
C GLY A 37 8.35 -1.67 11.94
N ALA A 38 7.11 -1.27 12.20
CA ALA A 38 6.81 -0.29 13.23
C ALA A 38 6.96 -0.87 14.66
N TYR A 39 6.50 -2.10 14.92
CA TYR A 39 6.71 -2.77 16.20
C TYR A 39 8.21 -3.01 16.48
N GLN A 40 9.00 -3.41 15.49
CA GLN A 40 10.46 -3.55 15.59
C GLN A 40 11.16 -2.23 15.94
N LYS A 41 10.65 -1.09 15.45
CA LYS A 41 11.17 0.23 15.84
C LYS A 41 10.72 0.61 17.25
N LEU A 42 9.46 0.34 17.58
CA LEU A 42 8.89 0.67 18.89
C LEU A 42 9.56 -0.10 20.02
N GLN A 43 9.82 -1.42 19.85
CA GLN A 43 10.54 -2.22 20.85
C GLN A 43 11.96 -1.68 21.08
N LYS A 44 12.66 -1.21 20.03
CA LYS A 44 14.00 -0.60 20.16
C LYS A 44 13.95 0.70 20.95
N VAL A 45 12.97 1.57 20.65
CA VAL A 45 12.78 2.84 21.38
C VAL A 45 12.38 2.59 22.83
N ALA A 46 11.59 1.55 23.08
CA ALA A 46 11.15 1.17 24.42
C ALA A 46 12.21 0.41 25.23
N GLY A 47 13.37 0.08 24.65
CA GLY A 47 14.41 -0.72 25.30
C GLY A 47 13.99 -2.17 25.57
N LEU A 48 13.00 -2.67 24.82
CA LEU A 48 12.52 -4.04 24.92
C LEU A 48 13.46 -4.99 24.15
N PRO A 49 13.53 -6.28 24.54
CA PRO A 49 14.22 -7.29 23.76
C PRO A 49 13.61 -7.44 22.37
N ASP A 50 14.32 -8.10 21.45
CA ASP A 50 13.80 -8.37 20.12
C ASP A 50 12.73 -9.47 20.19
N LEU A 51 11.47 -9.04 20.31
CA LEU A 51 10.32 -9.91 20.49
C LEU A 51 9.60 -10.19 19.17
N MET A 52 9.89 -9.39 18.14
CA MET A 52 9.20 -9.42 16.86
C MET A 52 9.89 -10.37 15.88
N PRO A 53 9.14 -11.08 15.02
CA PRO A 53 9.73 -11.90 13.97
C PRO A 53 10.57 -11.05 13.00
N SER A 54 11.50 -11.68 12.30
CA SER A 54 12.37 -11.01 11.33
C SER A 54 11.62 -10.57 10.05
N TYR A 55 10.49 -11.20 9.72
CA TYR A 55 9.66 -10.85 8.56
C TYR A 55 8.17 -11.09 8.82
N ALA A 56 7.31 -10.42 8.04
CA ALA A 56 5.86 -10.60 8.07
C ALA A 56 5.36 -11.21 6.76
N ILE A 57 4.24 -11.92 6.86
CA ILE A 57 3.45 -12.39 5.71
C ILE A 57 2.15 -11.57 5.72
N ASP A 58 1.84 -10.91 4.62
CA ASP A 58 0.72 -9.95 4.65
C ASP A 58 -0.48 -10.43 3.81
N ALA A 59 -1.00 -11.63 4.08
CA ALA A 59 -2.04 -12.24 3.25
C ALA A 59 -3.42 -11.59 3.33
N PRO A 60 -4.19 -11.48 2.22
CA PRO A 60 -5.64 -11.33 2.31
C PRO A 60 -6.25 -12.55 3.01
N ALA A 61 -7.35 -12.34 3.74
CA ALA A 61 -8.13 -13.43 4.32
C ALA A 61 -8.60 -14.38 3.21
N GLY A 62 -8.07 -15.60 3.19
CA GLY A 62 -8.30 -16.62 2.15
C GLY A 62 -7.14 -16.82 1.15
N ALA A 63 -6.08 -16.00 1.21
CA ALA A 63 -4.83 -16.30 0.52
C ALA A 63 -3.81 -16.87 1.52
N PRO A 64 -3.00 -17.87 1.17
CA PRO A 64 -1.93 -18.38 2.02
C PRO A 64 -0.80 -17.37 2.30
N GLU A 65 -0.81 -16.19 1.68
CA GLU A 65 0.29 -15.23 1.70
C GLU A 65 -0.15 -13.84 1.24
N GLY A 66 0.54 -12.78 1.66
CA GLY A 66 0.35 -11.53 0.93
C GLY A 66 1.27 -10.39 1.27
N SER A 67 0.83 -9.17 0.90
CA SER A 67 1.31 -7.75 1.01
C SER A 67 2.78 -7.41 1.28
N SER A 68 3.60 -8.34 1.79
CA SER A 68 5.05 -8.42 1.62
C SER A 68 5.41 -8.87 0.20
N ARG A 69 4.41 -9.32 -0.57
CA ARG A 69 4.58 -9.61 -1.99
C ARG A 69 5.07 -8.35 -2.70
N PRO A 70 6.18 -8.45 -3.46
CA PRO A 70 6.73 -7.31 -4.15
C PRO A 70 5.70 -6.82 -5.18
N THR A 71 5.60 -5.49 -5.26
CA THR A 71 4.66 -4.83 -6.16
C THR A 71 5.35 -3.78 -6.97
N LEU A 72 4.98 -3.68 -8.23
CA LEU A 72 5.51 -2.72 -9.18
C LEU A 72 4.40 -1.90 -9.81
N ALA A 73 4.76 -0.71 -10.31
CA ALA A 73 3.87 0.07 -11.15
C ALA A 73 3.54 -0.69 -12.44
N LEU A 74 2.35 -0.47 -13.00
CA LEU A 74 1.90 -1.18 -14.19
C LEU A 74 2.86 -1.04 -15.39
N SER A 75 3.44 0.15 -15.58
CA SER A 75 4.45 0.41 -16.61
C SER A 75 5.71 -0.43 -16.44
N ALA A 76 6.17 -0.63 -15.20
CA ALA A 76 7.35 -1.45 -14.91
C ALA A 76 7.07 -2.93 -15.19
N LEU A 77 5.88 -3.43 -14.82
CA LEU A 77 5.47 -4.81 -15.10
C LEU A 77 5.34 -5.09 -16.59
N LEU A 78 4.69 -4.19 -17.34
CA LEU A 78 4.57 -4.32 -18.80
C LEU A 78 5.96 -4.39 -19.46
N LYS A 79 6.90 -3.54 -19.02
CA LYS A 79 8.27 -3.54 -19.51
C LYS A 79 9.01 -4.84 -19.16
N GLN A 80 8.92 -5.30 -17.90
CA GLN A 80 9.57 -6.52 -17.41
C GLN A 80 9.10 -7.77 -18.16
N HIS A 81 7.84 -7.81 -18.58
CA HIS A 81 7.26 -8.91 -19.33
C HIS A 81 7.31 -8.72 -20.86
N GLY A 82 7.97 -7.69 -21.36
CA GLY A 82 8.10 -7.44 -22.80
C GLY A 82 6.79 -7.12 -23.53
N ILE A 83 5.77 -6.66 -22.79
CA ILE A 83 4.45 -6.36 -23.35
C ILE A 83 4.48 -5.00 -24.05
N ARG A 84 4.16 -5.00 -25.35
CA ARG A 84 4.10 -3.80 -26.18
C ARG A 84 2.76 -3.08 -26.02
N MET A 85 2.47 -2.65 -24.80
CA MET A 85 1.28 -1.87 -24.45
C MET A 85 1.68 -0.73 -23.51
N THR A 86 1.11 0.46 -23.71
CA THR A 86 1.33 1.57 -22.78
C THR A 86 0.55 1.35 -21.48
N ALA A 87 1.05 1.87 -20.36
CA ALA A 87 0.34 1.77 -19.10
C ALA A 87 -1.05 2.40 -19.16
N ASN A 88 -1.23 3.49 -19.91
CA ASN A 88 -2.54 4.12 -20.08
C ASN A 88 -3.53 3.19 -20.80
N GLN A 89 -3.12 2.55 -21.90
CA GLN A 89 -3.95 1.55 -22.59
C GLN A 89 -4.32 0.40 -21.64
N ALA A 90 -3.36 -0.13 -20.89
CA ALA A 90 -3.62 -1.20 -19.93
C ALA A 90 -4.62 -0.76 -18.84
N TYR A 91 -4.44 0.43 -18.26
CA TYR A 91 -5.38 0.96 -17.26
C TYR A 91 -6.81 1.13 -17.82
N GLN A 92 -6.96 1.58 -19.06
CA GLN A 92 -8.29 1.68 -19.69
C GLN A 92 -8.97 0.32 -19.82
N GLN A 93 -8.23 -0.73 -20.23
CA GLN A 93 -8.79 -2.08 -20.31
C GLN A 93 -9.10 -2.66 -18.92
N LEU A 94 -8.21 -2.45 -17.94
CA LEU A 94 -8.47 -2.83 -16.55
C LEU A 94 -9.68 -2.11 -15.96
N ALA A 95 -9.97 -0.87 -16.40
CA ALA A 95 -11.15 -0.14 -15.98
C ALA A 95 -12.43 -0.79 -16.50
N LYS A 96 -12.46 -1.19 -17.78
CA LYS A 96 -13.58 -1.95 -18.36
C LYS A 96 -13.84 -3.28 -17.63
N LEU A 97 -12.79 -3.91 -17.13
CA LEU A 97 -12.87 -5.15 -16.33
C LEU A 97 -13.26 -4.92 -14.86
N GLY A 98 -13.41 -3.66 -14.44
CA GLY A 98 -13.70 -3.28 -13.06
C GLY A 98 -12.54 -3.54 -12.09
N VAL A 99 -11.31 -3.67 -12.57
CA VAL A 99 -10.10 -3.86 -11.75
C VAL A 99 -9.60 -2.51 -11.21
N VAL A 100 -9.66 -1.47 -12.03
CA VAL A 100 -9.32 -0.10 -11.61
C VAL A 100 -10.50 0.84 -11.86
N GLU A 101 -10.48 1.98 -11.20
CA GLU A 101 -11.44 3.07 -11.40
C GLU A 101 -10.71 4.41 -11.37
N HIS A 102 -11.35 5.42 -11.98
CA HIS A 102 -10.93 6.79 -11.79
C HIS A 102 -11.44 7.34 -10.47
N ARG A 103 -10.53 7.91 -9.70
CA ARG A 103 -10.84 8.78 -8.56
C ARG A 103 -10.50 10.20 -8.92
N GLU A 104 -11.18 11.13 -8.26
CA GLU A 104 -11.07 12.55 -8.55
C GLU A 104 -10.69 13.31 -7.30
N ARG A 105 -9.95 14.40 -7.49
CA ARG A 105 -9.73 15.40 -6.46
C ARG A 105 -9.75 16.78 -7.06
N TYR A 106 -10.05 17.76 -6.21
CA TYR A 106 -9.86 19.15 -6.57
C TYR A 106 -8.36 19.45 -6.75
N SER A 107 -8.03 20.26 -7.76
CA SER A 107 -6.68 20.70 -8.07
C SER A 107 -6.71 22.06 -8.74
N ARG A 108 -6.00 23.04 -8.16
CA ARG A 108 -5.90 24.41 -8.73
C ARG A 108 -5.19 24.44 -10.09
N SER A 109 -4.38 23.44 -10.39
CA SER A 109 -3.59 23.34 -11.63
C SER A 109 -4.22 22.45 -12.71
N ALA A 110 -5.36 21.81 -12.43
CA ALA A 110 -6.00 20.93 -13.41
C ALA A 110 -7.01 21.68 -14.26
N ILE A 111 -7.18 21.23 -15.50
CA ILE A 111 -8.25 21.71 -16.39
C ILE A 111 -9.59 21.43 -15.68
N ASN A 112 -10.43 22.46 -15.55
CA ASN A 112 -11.71 22.44 -14.81
C ASN A 112 -11.59 22.22 -13.29
N GLY A 113 -10.41 22.41 -12.71
CA GLY A 113 -10.20 22.30 -11.26
C GLY A 113 -10.24 20.87 -10.72
N ILE A 114 -10.33 19.85 -11.59
CA ILE A 114 -10.46 18.43 -11.21
C ILE A 114 -9.29 17.65 -11.80
N LYS A 115 -8.57 16.93 -10.93
CA LYS A 115 -7.53 15.99 -11.34
C LYS A 115 -8.03 14.55 -11.14
N LYS A 116 -7.94 13.76 -12.21
CA LYS A 116 -8.23 12.33 -12.21
C LYS A 116 -6.95 11.53 -11.91
N PHE A 117 -7.09 10.46 -11.16
CA PHE A 117 -6.06 9.47 -10.91
C PHE A 117 -6.67 8.07 -10.89
N TRP A 118 -5.82 7.04 -11.02
CA TRP A 118 -6.27 5.65 -10.99
C TRP A 118 -6.25 5.11 -9.57
N SER A 119 -7.18 4.23 -9.24
CA SER A 119 -7.20 3.46 -8.00
C SER A 119 -7.68 2.05 -8.29
N LEU A 120 -7.15 1.04 -7.59
CA LEU A 120 -7.72 -0.30 -7.56
C LEU A 120 -9.09 -0.25 -6.92
N THR A 121 -10.03 -0.98 -7.49
CA THR A 121 -11.32 -1.29 -6.87
C THR A 121 -11.15 -2.40 -5.82
N ALA A 122 -12.22 -2.75 -5.10
CA ALA A 122 -12.21 -3.92 -4.21
C ALA A 122 -11.80 -5.20 -4.95
N LYS A 123 -12.29 -5.41 -6.18
CA LYS A 123 -11.88 -6.51 -7.07
C LYS A 123 -10.41 -6.41 -7.47
N GLY A 124 -9.94 -5.19 -7.75
CA GLY A 124 -8.56 -4.93 -8.12
C GLY A 124 -7.54 -5.23 -7.03
N CYS A 125 -7.93 -5.13 -5.75
CA CYS A 125 -7.06 -5.44 -4.62
C CYS A 125 -6.59 -6.90 -4.57
N MET A 126 -7.22 -7.81 -5.32
CA MET A 126 -6.70 -9.18 -5.48
C MET A 126 -5.40 -9.24 -6.28
N PHE A 127 -5.18 -8.25 -7.16
CA PHE A 127 -4.03 -8.16 -8.07
C PHE A 127 -2.98 -7.15 -7.61
N GLY A 128 -3.27 -6.34 -6.60
CA GLY A 128 -2.37 -5.27 -6.17
C GLY A 128 -2.82 -4.51 -4.94
N LYS A 129 -2.17 -3.38 -4.68
CA LYS A 129 -2.49 -2.41 -3.63
C LYS A 129 -2.43 -0.99 -4.15
N ASN A 130 -3.27 -0.13 -3.56
CA ASN A 130 -3.20 1.30 -3.74
C ASN A 130 -2.15 1.86 -2.79
N ILE A 131 -1.06 2.39 -3.34
CA ILE A 131 -0.08 3.14 -2.55
C ILE A 131 -0.40 4.63 -2.66
N THR A 132 -0.01 5.42 -1.66
CA THR A 132 -0.10 6.88 -1.75
C THR A 132 0.81 7.38 -2.87
N SER A 133 0.29 8.23 -3.73
CA SER A 133 1.08 8.82 -4.82
C SER A 133 2.20 9.71 -4.26
N PRO A 134 3.46 9.55 -4.71
CA PRO A 134 4.55 10.42 -4.29
C PRO A 134 4.34 11.87 -4.74
N ALA A 135 3.54 12.11 -5.79
CA ALA A 135 3.25 13.45 -6.30
C ALA A 135 2.17 14.17 -5.49
N ASN A 136 1.28 13.45 -4.82
CA ASN A 136 0.25 14.06 -3.98
C ASN A 136 -0.31 13.06 -2.95
N PRO A 137 -0.30 13.39 -1.64
CA PRO A 137 -0.78 12.47 -0.61
C PRO A 137 -2.30 12.22 -0.64
N ARG A 138 -3.07 13.02 -1.39
CA ARG A 138 -4.51 12.82 -1.61
C ARG A 138 -4.83 11.97 -2.85
N GLU A 139 -3.81 11.45 -3.53
CA GLU A 139 -3.96 10.54 -4.66
C GLU A 139 -3.43 9.15 -4.28
N THR A 140 -4.02 8.14 -4.89
CA THR A 140 -3.47 6.79 -4.89
C THR A 140 -2.78 6.49 -6.22
N GLN A 141 -1.89 5.51 -6.21
CA GLN A 141 -1.24 4.95 -7.37
C GLN A 141 -1.37 3.42 -7.27
N PRO A 142 -2.00 2.74 -8.25
CA PRO A 142 -2.09 1.29 -8.26
C PRO A 142 -0.73 0.66 -8.49
N HIS A 143 -0.33 -0.22 -7.57
CA HIS A 143 0.82 -1.10 -7.70
C HIS A 143 0.33 -2.55 -7.70
N PHE A 144 0.80 -3.36 -8.64
CA PHE A 144 0.32 -4.74 -8.81
C PHE A 144 1.35 -5.73 -8.30
N PHE A 145 0.89 -6.85 -7.74
CA PHE A 145 1.76 -7.93 -7.28
C PHE A 145 2.44 -8.57 -8.50
N GLU A 146 3.77 -8.67 -8.47
CA GLU A 146 4.54 -9.32 -9.54
C GLU A 146 4.05 -10.75 -9.76
N SER A 147 3.79 -11.48 -8.68
CA SER A 147 3.30 -12.86 -8.71
C SER A 147 1.91 -13.03 -9.34
N LYS A 148 1.11 -11.96 -9.44
CA LYS A 148 -0.25 -11.98 -10.01
C LYS A 148 -0.35 -11.32 -11.36
N PHE A 149 0.73 -10.71 -11.84
CA PHE A 149 0.74 -10.03 -13.13
C PHE A 149 0.43 -10.95 -14.32
N PRO A 150 0.91 -12.21 -14.39
CA PRO A 150 0.52 -13.12 -15.47
C PRO A 150 -0.99 -13.41 -15.53
N GLU A 151 -1.67 -13.52 -14.37
CA GLU A 151 -3.13 -13.68 -14.32
C GLU A 151 -3.84 -12.41 -14.81
N LEU A 152 -3.29 -11.24 -14.45
CA LEU A 152 -3.81 -9.95 -14.88
C LEU A 152 -3.68 -9.74 -16.40
N LEU A 153 -2.58 -10.20 -17.01
CA LEU A 153 -2.39 -10.16 -18.47
C LEU A 153 -3.43 -11.00 -19.21
N LYS A 154 -3.72 -12.21 -18.73
CA LYS A 154 -4.77 -13.05 -19.33
C LYS A 154 -6.13 -12.37 -19.31
N LEU A 155 -6.44 -11.61 -18.26
CA LEU A 155 -7.68 -10.82 -18.18
C LEU A 155 -7.68 -9.69 -19.22
N LEU A 156 -6.56 -9.00 -19.41
CA LEU A 156 -6.43 -7.94 -20.41
C LEU A 156 -6.69 -8.43 -21.83
N ASP A 157 -6.29 -9.67 -22.15
CA ASP A 157 -6.50 -10.28 -23.47
C ASP A 157 -7.98 -10.57 -23.78
N THR A 158 -8.86 -10.64 -22.76
CA THR A 158 -10.30 -10.86 -22.96
C THR A 158 -11.08 -9.60 -23.37
N VAL A 159 -10.43 -8.43 -23.34
CA VAL A 159 -11.07 -7.16 -23.67
C VAL A 159 -10.70 -6.77 -25.09
N HIS A 160 -11.65 -6.90 -26.01
CA HIS A 160 -11.55 -6.40 -27.38
C HIS A 160 -12.11 -4.98 -27.49
#